data_AF-A0A8W8LLB1-F1
#
_entry.id   AF-A0A8W8LLB1-F1
#
_cell.length_a   1.000
_cell.length_b   1.000
_cell.length_c   1.000
_cell.angle_alpha   90.00
_cell.angle_beta   90.00
_cell.angle_gamma   90.00
#
_symmetry.space_group_name_H-M   'P 1'
#
loop_
_entity.id
_entity.type
_entity.pdbx_description
1 polymer ?
#
loop_
_entity_poly.entity_id
_entity_poly.type
_entity_poly.pdbx_seq_one_letter_code
_entity_poly.pdbx_strand_id
1 'polypeptide(L)'
;MPGFRVCRDIKTFGIRVCTTCPGVFDTPLLAALLQKAIDALTKTVVFPQRLGKPDKLAQMCQTIVENPYLNGETIRLDGALRMVRQSSIPIGSRLLIVMS
;
A
#
# COMPACT_ATOMS: atom_id res chain seq x y z
N MET A 1 -11.43 -12.02 4.91
CA MET A 1 -11.26 -10.80 4.10
C MET A 1 -12.09 -10.92 2.82
N PRO A 2 -13.01 -9.99 2.51
CA PRO A 2 -13.96 -10.13 1.39
C PRO A 2 -13.53 -9.50 0.04
N GLY A 3 -12.29 -9.04 -0.12
CA GLY A 3 -11.87 -8.20 -1.26
C GLY A 3 -11.62 -8.90 -2.61
N PHE A 4 -11.45 -10.23 -2.65
CA PHE A 4 -10.93 -10.91 -3.86
C PHE A 4 -12.01 -11.46 -4.80
N ARG A 5 -13.30 -11.25 -4.50
CA ARG A 5 -14.39 -11.73 -5.39
C ARG A 5 -14.39 -11.00 -6.73
N VAL A 6 -14.10 -9.71 -6.73
CA VAL A 6 -14.02 -8.88 -7.95
C VAL A 6 -13.12 -9.51 -9.01
N CYS A 7 -11.97 -10.09 -8.64
CA CYS A 7 -11.05 -10.72 -9.58
C CYS A 7 -11.68 -11.92 -10.30
N ARG A 8 -12.54 -12.68 -9.61
CA ARG A 8 -13.23 -13.84 -10.17
C ARG A 8 -14.39 -13.42 -11.06
N ASP A 9 -15.07 -12.34 -10.68
CA ASP A 9 -16.24 -11.84 -11.37
C ASP A 9 -15.89 -11.19 -12.72
N ILE A 10 -14.72 -10.56 -12.84
CA ILE A 10 -14.31 -9.83 -14.05
C ILE A 10 -13.27 -10.55 -14.93
N LYS A 11 -12.92 -11.79 -14.59
CA LYS A 11 -11.92 -12.59 -15.34
C LYS A 11 -12.27 -12.74 -16.84
N THR A 12 -13.55 -12.76 -17.16
CA THR A 12 -14.07 -12.90 -18.54
C THR A 12 -13.74 -11.71 -19.42
N PHE A 13 -13.43 -10.56 -18.83
CA PHE A 13 -13.00 -9.35 -19.54
C PHE A 13 -11.48 -9.26 -19.71
N GLY A 14 -10.72 -10.25 -19.24
CA GLY A 14 -9.25 -10.22 -19.21
C GLY A 14 -8.67 -9.31 -18.11
N ILE A 15 -9.52 -8.67 -17.31
CA ILE A 15 -9.10 -7.65 -16.34
C ILE A 15 -8.51 -8.31 -15.09
N ARG A 16 -7.32 -7.85 -14.68
CA ARG A 16 -6.64 -8.18 -13.43
C ARG A 16 -6.86 -7.12 -12.38
N VAL A 17 -6.91 -7.54 -11.11
CA VAL A 17 -7.07 -6.61 -9.99
C VAL A 17 -6.09 -6.96 -8.90
N CYS A 18 -5.28 -5.97 -8.52
CA CYS A 18 -4.33 -6.08 -7.43
C CYS A 18 -4.54 -4.91 -6.48
N THR A 19 -4.31 -5.13 -5.18
CA THR A 19 -4.41 -4.07 -4.17
C THR A 19 -3.04 -3.81 -3.60
N THR A 20 -2.65 -2.54 -3.49
CA THR A 20 -1.47 -2.17 -2.72
C THR A 20 -1.90 -1.53 -1.39
N CYS A 21 -1.26 -1.97 -0.31
CA CYS A 21 -1.44 -1.42 1.02
C CYS A 21 -0.14 -0.72 1.43
N PRO A 22 0.02 0.56 1.08
CA PRO A 22 1.16 1.33 1.54
C PRO A 22 1.11 1.53 3.07
N GLY A 23 2.26 1.43 3.71
CA GLY A 23 2.45 1.84 5.10
C GLY A 23 2.73 3.34 5.20
N VAL A 24 3.81 3.70 5.89
CA VAL A 24 4.18 5.09 6.11
C VAL A 24 4.98 5.61 4.90
N PHE A 25 4.36 6.50 4.12
CA PHE A 25 5.00 7.15 2.98
C PHE A 25 5.04 8.67 3.15
N ASP A 26 6.10 9.25 2.61
CA ASP A 26 6.25 10.68 2.45
C ASP A 26 5.23 11.19 1.41
N THR A 27 4.05 11.57 1.90
CA THR A 27 2.94 12.07 1.11
C THR A 27 2.44 13.36 1.75
N PRO A 28 1.78 14.25 0.99
CA PRO A 28 1.20 15.48 1.54
C PRO A 28 0.27 15.24 2.74
N LEU A 29 -0.37 14.06 2.80
CA LEU A 29 -1.18 13.63 3.93
C LEU A 29 -0.38 13.49 5.23
N LEU A 30 0.86 13.00 5.14
CA LEU A 30 1.75 12.87 6.30
C LEU A 30 2.40 14.20 6.68
N ALA A 31 2.62 15.10 5.71
CA ALA A 31 3.18 16.43 5.94
C ALA A 31 2.26 17.34 6.80
N ALA A 32 0.97 17.02 6.89
CA ALA A 32 0.03 17.70 7.78
C ALA A 32 0.14 17.27 9.26
N LEU A 33 0.93 16.24 9.58
CA LEU A 33 1.13 15.77 10.96
C LEU A 33 2.32 16.46 11.63
N LEU A 34 2.28 16.54 12.96
CA LEU A 34 3.41 17.06 13.76
C LEU A 34 4.68 16.23 13.54
N GLN A 35 5.84 16.90 13.50
CA GLN A 35 7.16 16.27 13.34
C GLN A 35 7.40 15.10 14.32
N LYS A 36 6.94 15.24 15.57
CA LYS A 36 7.03 14.19 16.60
C LYS A 36 6.28 12.90 16.21
N ALA A 37 5.15 13.01 15.50
CA ALA A 37 4.41 11.86 15.02
C ALA A 37 5.15 11.16 13.86
N ILE A 38 5.78 11.94 12.98
CA ILE A 38 6.60 11.42 11.88
C ILE A 38 7.81 10.64 12.42
N ASP A 39 8.48 11.17 13.45
CA ASP A 39 9.62 10.50 14.08
C ASP A 39 9.20 9.20 14.79
N ALA A 40 8.05 9.20 15.47
CA ALA A 40 7.51 8.01 16.10
C ALA A 40 7.13 6.93 15.07
N LEU A 41 6.50 7.32 13.96
CA LEU A 41 6.15 6.42 12.86
C LEU A 41 7.39 5.84 12.18
N THR A 42 8.43 6.63 11.97
CA THR A 42 9.69 6.18 11.37
C THR A 42 10.37 5.11 12.23
N LYS A 43 10.32 5.25 13.56
CA LYS A 43 10.84 4.25 14.51
C LYS A 43 10.06 2.93 14.53
N THR A 44 8.81 2.92 14.08
CA THR A 44 8.01 1.69 14.02
C THR A 44 8.27 0.84 12.78
N VAL A 45 8.98 1.36 11.79
CA VAL A 45 9.40 0.60 10.61
C VAL A 45 10.57 -0.30 11.01
N VAL A 46 10.52 -1.59 10.63
CA VAL A 46 11.56 -2.55 11.01
C VAL A 46 12.82 -2.31 10.18
N PHE A 47 12.68 -2.37 8.85
CA PHE A 47 13.78 -2.11 7.93
C PHE A 47 13.25 -1.87 6.51
N PRO A 48 13.81 -0.89 5.77
CA PRO A 48 14.69 0.19 6.20
C PRO A 48 13.94 1.22 7.07
N GLN A 49 14.57 1.73 8.14
CA GLN A 49 13.97 2.70 9.09
C GLN A 49 13.85 4.11 8.51
N ARG A 50 13.03 4.26 7.48
CA ARG A 50 12.78 5.53 6.78
C ARG A 50 11.36 5.55 6.24
N LEU A 51 10.87 6.75 5.97
CA LEU A 51 9.64 6.94 5.21
C LEU A 51 9.80 6.35 3.80
N GLY A 52 8.75 5.67 3.33
CA GLY A 52 8.66 5.26 1.94
C GLY A 52 8.60 6.49 1.03
N LYS A 53 9.33 6.48 -0.07
CA LYS A 53 9.20 7.51 -1.11
C LYS A 53 8.05 7.16 -2.06
N PRO A 54 7.28 8.13 -2.57
CA PRO A 54 6.19 7.87 -3.52
C PRO A 54 6.68 7.11 -4.77
N ASP A 55 7.93 7.32 -5.18
CA ASP A 55 8.55 6.58 -6.30
C ASP A 55 8.54 5.06 -6.09
N LYS A 56 8.64 4.59 -4.84
CA LYS A 56 8.61 3.15 -4.54
C LYS A 56 7.21 2.57 -4.65
N LEU A 57 6.18 3.37 -4.36
CA LEU A 57 4.81 2.97 -4.62
C LEU A 57 4.56 2.90 -6.14
N ALA A 58 5.04 3.88 -6.91
CA ALA A 58 4.95 3.87 -8.37
C ALA A 58 5.67 2.66 -8.99
N GLN A 59 6.88 2.34 -8.50
CA GLN A 59 7.62 1.16 -8.93
C GLN A 59 6.84 -0.14 -8.66
N MET A 60 6.18 -0.27 -7.51
CA MET A 60 5.32 -1.42 -7.22
C MET A 60 4.12 -1.48 -8.18
N CYS A 61 3.47 -0.35 -8.47
CA CYS A 61 2.42 -0.29 -9.47
C CYS A 61 2.91 -0.80 -10.83
N GLN A 62 4.09 -0.34 -11.28
CA GLN A 62 4.71 -0.79 -12.52
C GLN A 62 4.95 -2.30 -12.54
N THR A 63 5.49 -2.87 -11.45
CA THR A 63 5.69 -4.33 -11.35
C THR A 63 4.38 -5.12 -11.43
N ILE A 64 3.28 -4.59 -10.88
CA ILE A 64 1.95 -5.19 -10.99
C ILE A 64 1.46 -5.16 -12.44
N VAL A 65 1.75 -4.08 -13.17
CA VAL A 65 1.42 -3.96 -14.60
C VAL A 65 2.20 -4.99 -15.41
N GLU A 66 3.52 -5.03 -15.22
CA GLU A 66 4.46 -5.81 -16.04
C GLU A 66 4.37 -7.32 -15.80
N ASN A 67 3.93 -7.77 -14.63
CA ASN A 67 3.78 -9.19 -14.33
C ASN A 67 2.32 -9.65 -14.58
N PRO A 68 2.05 -10.34 -15.70
CA PRO A 68 0.69 -10.76 -16.06
C PRO A 68 0.13 -11.84 -15.12
N TYR A 69 0.98 -12.51 -14.33
CA TYR A 69 0.56 -13.56 -13.42
C TYR A 69 0.14 -13.04 -12.04
N LEU A 70 0.38 -11.74 -11.75
CA LEU A 70 -0.14 -11.10 -10.54
C LEU A 70 -1.62 -10.75 -10.73
N ASN A 71 -2.50 -11.42 -9.98
CA ASN A 71 -3.92 -11.15 -9.93
C ASN A 71 -4.52 -11.57 -8.57
N GLY A 72 -5.40 -10.74 -8.02
CA GLY A 72 -6.13 -11.03 -6.80
C GLY A 72 -5.27 -11.11 -5.56
N GLU A 73 -4.22 -10.28 -5.47
CA GLU A 73 -3.32 -10.25 -4.31
C GLU A 73 -3.31 -8.87 -3.65
N THR A 74 -3.02 -8.83 -2.33
CA THR A 74 -2.81 -7.58 -1.60
C THR A 74 -1.34 -7.46 -1.20
N ILE A 75 -0.64 -6.55 -1.87
CA ILE A 75 0.79 -6.35 -1.63
C ILE A 75 0.98 -5.24 -0.61
N ARG A 76 1.60 -5.58 0.53
CA ARG A 76 1.96 -4.62 1.57
C ARG A 76 3.30 -3.98 1.25
N LEU A 77 3.36 -2.65 1.28
CA LEU A 77 4.59 -1.87 1.08
C LEU A 77 4.86 -1.03 2.33
N ASP A 78 5.40 -1.64 3.38
CA ASP A 78 5.46 -0.99 4.70
C ASP A 78 6.74 -1.29 5.50
N GLY A 79 7.77 -1.91 4.91
CA GLY A 79 9.05 -2.17 5.60
C GLY A 79 8.90 -3.11 6.81
N ALA A 80 8.00 -4.09 6.69
CA ALA A 80 7.59 -5.03 7.73
C ALA A 80 6.93 -4.36 8.95
N LEU A 81 6.40 -3.15 8.79
CA LEU A 81 5.68 -2.44 9.83
C LEU A 81 4.41 -3.21 10.22
N ARG A 82 4.35 -3.55 11.51
CA ARG A 82 3.14 -4.06 12.17
C ARG A 82 2.56 -2.91 13.00
N MET A 83 1.62 -2.18 12.41
CA MET A 83 0.95 -1.10 13.15
C MET A 83 0.03 -1.72 14.21
N VAL A 84 0.33 -1.45 15.48
CA VAL A 84 -0.60 -1.69 16.58
C VAL A 84 -1.62 -0.56 16.57
N ARG A 85 -2.91 -0.89 16.54
CA ARG A 85 -4.02 0.05 16.35
C ARG A 85 -3.98 1.18 17.40
N GLN A 86 -3.49 2.36 17.03
CA GLN A 86 -3.74 3.60 17.77
C GLN A 86 -5.00 4.25 17.18
N SER A 87 -5.98 4.50 18.04
CA SER A 87 -7.41 4.75 17.72
C SER A 87 -7.73 6.09 17.05
N SER A 88 -6.74 6.92 16.72
CA SER A 88 -6.98 8.35 16.38
C SER A 88 -6.37 8.84 15.06
N ILE A 89 -5.68 8.00 14.28
CA ILE A 89 -5.06 8.45 13.01
C ILE A 89 -5.70 7.73 11.81
N PRO A 90 -6.41 8.44 10.91
CA PRO A 90 -6.97 7.86 9.70
C PRO A 90 -5.83 7.58 8.72
N ILE A 91 -5.26 6.38 8.79
CA ILE A 91 -4.17 5.97 7.88
C ILE A 91 -4.51 4.60 7.31
N GLY A 92 -4.77 4.57 6.00
CA GLY A 92 -5.08 3.35 5.28
C GLY A 92 -5.73 3.61 3.94
N SER A 93 -5.13 4.43 3.08
CA SER A 93 -5.52 4.47 1.67
C SER A 93 -5.07 3.17 1.01
N ARG A 94 -5.93 2.16 1.02
CA ARG A 94 -5.77 0.99 0.15
C ARG A 94 -5.93 1.47 -1.28
N LEU A 95 -4.87 1.34 -2.07
CA LEU A 95 -4.93 1.69 -3.48
C LEU A 95 -5.33 0.43 -4.26
N LEU A 96 -6.47 0.47 -4.92
CA LEU A 96 -6.91 -0.58 -5.83
C LEU A 96 -6.38 -0.27 -7.22
N ILE A 97 -5.67 -1.22 -7.82
CA ILE A 97 -5.18 -1.12 -9.20
C ILE A 97 -5.97 -2.13 -10.03
N VAL A 98 -6.73 -1.63 -10.99
CA VAL A 98 -7.52 -2.41 -11.94
C VAL A 98 -6.88 -2.26 -13.31
N MET A 99 -6.63 -3.38 -13.99
CA MET A 99 -5.85 -3.41 -15.24
C MET A 99 -6.53 -4.32 -16.26
N SER A 100 -6.61 -3.90 -17.52
CA SER A 100 -7.12 -4.70 -18.65
C SER A 100 -6.09 -5.67 -19.21
#